data_AF-A0A2V6HGR4-F1
#
_entry.id   AF-A0A2V6HGR4-F1
#
_cell.length_a   1.000
_cell.length_b   1.000
_cell.length_c   1.000
_cell.angle_alpha   90.00
_cell.angle_beta   90.00
_cell.angle_gamma   90.00
#
_symmetry.space_group_name_H-M   'P 1'
#
loop_
_entity.id
_entity.type
_entity.pdbx_description
1 polymer ?
#
loop_
_entity_poly.entity_id
_entity_poly.type
_entity_poly.pdbx_seq_one_letter_code
_entity_poly.pdbx_strand_id
1 'polypeptide(L)'
;MKTITLKPLVLCLAVAGLGQIASAQNDLNLPDVSQAAEVKQRIALTDIAIKYHRPLVNGRKIWGGLVPYGKVWRAGANENTTIEFTDPVSVEGKPLAKGMYGLHMIPNQDSWTVIFSKTNT
;
A
#
# COMPACT_ATOMS: atom_id res chain seq x y z
N MET A 1 58.24 32.88 -32.86
CA MET A 1 56.83 32.44 -32.77
C MET A 1 56.83 31.01 -32.26
N LYS A 2 56.22 30.74 -31.10
CA LYS A 2 56.17 29.38 -30.52
C LYS A 2 54.81 28.76 -30.85
N THR A 3 54.79 27.79 -31.75
CA THR A 3 53.60 26.98 -32.06
C THR A 3 53.42 25.92 -30.98
N ILE A 4 52.25 25.91 -30.33
CA ILE A 4 51.85 24.89 -29.35
C ILE A 4 51.05 23.84 -30.09
N THR A 5 51.60 22.64 -30.23
CA THR A 5 50.92 21.49 -30.85
C THR A 5 50.17 20.71 -29.76
N LEU A 6 48.84 20.83 -29.72
CA LEU A 6 48.01 20.07 -28.79
C LEU A 6 47.94 18.60 -29.27
N LYS A 7 48.42 17.66 -28.45
CA LYS A 7 48.36 16.22 -28.75
C LYS A 7 46.89 15.73 -28.72
N PRO A 8 46.45 14.91 -29.69
CA PRO A 8 45.05 14.46 -29.81
C PRO A 8 44.57 13.59 -28.64
N LEU A 9 45.50 13.09 -27.81
CA LEU A 9 45.19 12.25 -26.64
C LEU A 9 44.45 13.01 -25.52
N VAL A 10 44.66 14.32 -25.40
CA VAL A 10 43.99 15.14 -24.36
C VAL A 10 42.52 15.41 -24.72
N LEU A 11 42.18 15.41 -26.03
CA LEU A 11 40.81 15.64 -26.50
C LEU A 11 39.91 14.41 -26.25
N CYS A 12 40.47 13.18 -26.33
CA CYS A 12 39.70 11.96 -26.06
C CYS A 12 39.33 11.79 -24.57
N LEU A 13 40.17 12.24 -23.64
CA LEU A 13 39.85 12.15 -22.20
C LEU A 13 38.69 13.08 -21.80
N ALA A 14 38.53 14.23 -22.46
CA ALA A 14 37.42 15.14 -22.20
C ALA A 14 36.06 14.59 -22.71
N VAL A 15 36.08 13.83 -23.81
CA VAL A 15 34.85 13.22 -24.37
C VAL A 15 34.41 11.97 -23.60
N ALA A 16 35.36 11.20 -23.05
CA ALA A 16 35.04 10.01 -22.24
C ALA A 16 34.38 10.33 -20.89
N GLY A 17 34.63 11.51 -20.32
CA GLY A 17 34.00 11.96 -19.06
C GLY A 17 32.54 12.40 -19.18
N LEU A 18 32.12 12.85 -20.37
CA LEU A 18 30.75 13.32 -20.62
C LEU A 18 29.72 12.18 -20.77
N GLY A 19 30.18 10.96 -21.08
CA GLY A 19 29.31 9.80 -21.29
C GLY A 19 28.73 9.16 -20.02
N GLN A 20 29.26 9.47 -18.83
CA GLN A 20 28.83 8.84 -17.57
C GLN A 20 27.69 9.58 -16.85
N ILE A 21 27.25 10.73 -17.34
CA ILE A 21 26.17 11.52 -16.70
C ILE A 21 24.78 11.06 -17.16
N ALA A 22 24.68 10.16 -18.15
CA ALA A 22 23.42 9.80 -18.80
C ALA A 22 22.62 8.65 -18.13
N SER A 23 23.11 8.05 -17.03
CA SER A 23 22.51 6.84 -16.44
C SER A 23 21.85 7.04 -15.08
N ALA A 24 21.42 8.27 -14.75
CA ALA A 24 20.58 8.54 -13.58
C ALA A 24 19.22 9.07 -14.03
N GLN A 25 18.45 8.26 -14.76
CA GLN A 25 17.02 8.50 -14.86
C GLN A 25 16.43 8.24 -13.47
N ASN A 26 16.06 9.31 -12.76
CA ASN A 26 15.29 9.22 -11.53
C ASN A 26 14.00 8.50 -11.84
N ASP A 27 13.85 7.27 -11.35
CA ASP A 27 12.59 6.55 -11.38
C ASP A 27 11.65 7.29 -10.41
N LEU A 28 10.82 8.16 -10.98
CA LEU A 28 9.95 9.04 -10.21
C LEU A 28 8.86 8.16 -9.57
N ASN A 29 9.01 7.87 -8.28
CA ASN A 29 8.00 7.11 -7.54
C ASN A 29 6.74 7.96 -7.39
N LEU A 30 5.74 7.68 -8.23
CA LEU A 30 4.46 8.37 -8.22
C LEU A 30 3.56 7.81 -7.12
N PRO A 31 2.78 8.66 -6.43
CA PRO A 31 1.84 8.19 -5.44
C PRO A 31 0.73 7.35 -6.09
N ASP A 32 0.40 6.21 -5.48
CA ASP A 32 -0.79 5.43 -5.84
C ASP A 32 -2.07 6.25 -5.81
N VAL A 33 -3.04 5.92 -6.66
CA VAL A 33 -4.36 6.59 -6.60
C VAL A 33 -5.04 6.33 -5.25
N SER A 34 -4.95 5.10 -4.74
CA SER A 34 -5.48 4.70 -3.42
C SER A 34 -4.34 4.55 -2.43
N GLN A 35 -4.03 5.63 -1.73
CA GLN A 35 -2.93 5.70 -0.78
C GLN A 35 -3.08 4.72 0.38
N ALA A 36 -1.97 4.10 0.77
CA ALA A 36 -1.85 3.29 1.97
C ALA A 36 -1.99 4.15 3.23
N ALA A 37 -2.59 3.59 4.26
CA ALA A 37 -2.73 4.20 5.58
C ALA A 37 -2.71 3.14 6.69
N GLU A 38 -2.30 3.56 7.87
CA GLU A 38 -2.29 2.74 9.07
C GLU A 38 -2.88 3.52 10.26
N VAL A 39 -3.69 2.82 11.06
CA VAL A 39 -4.12 3.28 12.38
C VAL A 39 -3.65 2.25 13.39
N LYS A 40 -2.88 2.70 14.38
CA LYS A 40 -2.39 1.85 15.46
C LYS A 40 -2.75 2.45 16.81
N GLN A 41 -3.25 1.63 17.72
CA GLN A 41 -3.55 2.02 19.08
C GLN A 41 -3.23 0.89 20.06
N ARG A 42 -2.64 1.24 21.19
CA ARG A 42 -2.53 0.35 22.34
C ARG A 42 -3.75 0.51 23.25
N ILE A 43 -4.37 -0.61 23.62
CA ILE A 43 -5.41 -0.69 24.63
C ILE A 43 -4.91 -1.62 25.74
N ALA A 44 -4.73 -1.07 26.94
CA ALA A 44 -4.01 -1.74 28.02
C ALA A 44 -2.63 -2.25 27.57
N LEU A 45 -2.46 -3.57 27.42
CA LEU A 45 -1.20 -4.19 26.98
C LEU A 45 -1.22 -4.58 25.49
N THR A 46 -2.40 -4.62 24.87
CA THR A 46 -2.60 -5.10 23.50
C THR A 46 -2.44 -3.98 22.49
N ASP A 47 -1.58 -4.18 21.49
CA ASP A 47 -1.53 -3.37 20.29
C ASP A 47 -2.57 -3.87 19.28
N ILE A 48 -3.31 -2.92 18.71
CA ILE A 48 -4.23 -3.15 17.61
C ILE A 48 -3.80 -2.25 16.46
N ALA A 49 -3.56 -2.84 15.29
CA ALA A 49 -3.18 -2.11 14.09
C ALA A 49 -4.11 -2.46 12.93
N ILE A 50 -4.55 -1.45 12.17
CA ILE A 50 -5.32 -1.63 10.94
C ILE A 50 -4.53 -1.00 9.80
N LYS A 51 -4.22 -1.79 8.77
CA LYS A 51 -3.56 -1.33 7.54
C LYS A 51 -4.53 -1.44 6.38
N TYR A 52 -4.67 -0.38 5.60
CA TYR A 52 -5.66 -0.30 4.53
C TYR A 52 -5.24 0.67 3.44
N HIS A 53 -5.74 0.45 2.23
CA HIS A 53 -5.68 1.45 1.15
C HIS A 53 -7.03 2.14 1.04
N ARG A 54 -7.00 3.47 0.97
CA ARG A 54 -8.20 4.32 0.97
C ARG A 54 -8.93 4.23 -0.38
N PRO A 55 -10.14 3.64 -0.45
CA PRO A 55 -10.86 3.54 -1.72
C PRO A 55 -11.44 4.88 -2.14
N LEU A 56 -11.16 5.31 -3.37
CA LEU A 56 -11.81 6.47 -3.97
C LEU A 56 -13.11 6.07 -4.68
N VAL A 57 -14.21 6.73 -4.35
CA VAL A 57 -15.54 6.42 -4.92
C VAL A 57 -15.59 6.72 -6.43
N ASN A 58 -14.96 7.81 -6.86
CA ASN A 58 -14.87 8.23 -8.27
C ASN A 58 -16.24 8.27 -8.99
N GLY A 59 -17.28 8.77 -8.32
CA GLY A 59 -18.63 8.88 -8.87
C GLY A 59 -19.37 7.54 -9.07
N ARG A 60 -18.78 6.41 -8.67
CA ARG A 60 -19.38 5.08 -8.83
C ARG A 60 -20.40 4.80 -7.73
N LYS A 61 -21.46 4.07 -8.06
CA LYS A 61 -22.32 3.43 -7.06
C LYS A 61 -21.56 2.27 -6.41
N ILE A 62 -21.14 2.46 -5.16
CA ILE A 62 -20.39 1.44 -4.42
C ILE A 62 -21.32 0.35 -3.92
N TRP A 63 -22.21 0.66 -2.99
CA TRP A 63 -23.08 -0.31 -2.34
C TRP A 63 -24.26 -0.70 -3.24
N GLY A 64 -24.45 -2.00 -3.43
CA GLY A 64 -25.43 -2.53 -4.40
C GLY A 64 -25.05 -2.20 -5.85
N GLY A 65 -23.76 -1.90 -6.10
CA GLY A 65 -23.17 -1.66 -7.41
C GLY A 65 -21.83 -2.37 -7.52
N LEU A 66 -20.73 -1.62 -7.43
CA LEU A 66 -19.36 -2.19 -7.45
C LEU A 66 -19.14 -3.24 -6.35
N VAL A 67 -19.72 -2.99 -5.18
CA VAL A 67 -19.79 -3.95 -4.07
C VAL A 67 -21.25 -4.40 -3.93
N PRO A 68 -21.59 -5.61 -4.42
CA PRO A 68 -22.95 -6.13 -4.34
C PRO A 68 -23.32 -6.44 -2.89
N TYR A 69 -24.59 -6.20 -2.53
CA TYR A 69 -25.12 -6.64 -1.25
C TYR A 69 -25.23 -8.17 -1.18
N GLY A 70 -25.12 -8.72 0.03
CA GLY A 70 -25.22 -10.15 0.29
C GLY A 70 -24.06 -10.98 -0.28
N LYS A 71 -22.98 -10.35 -0.74
CA LYS A 71 -21.77 -11.00 -1.26
C LYS A 71 -20.56 -10.61 -0.43
N VAL A 72 -19.61 -11.56 -0.33
CA VAL A 72 -18.33 -11.31 0.33
C VAL A 72 -17.53 -10.29 -0.48
N TRP A 73 -17.02 -9.28 0.21
CA TRP A 73 -16.14 -8.27 -0.31
C TRP A 73 -14.84 -8.25 0.49
N ARG A 74 -13.69 -8.29 -0.21
CA ARG A 74 -12.38 -7.99 0.37
C ARG A 74 -12.28 -6.49 0.61
N ALA A 75 -12.31 -6.07 1.87
CA ALA A 75 -12.37 -4.65 2.21
C ALA A 75 -11.09 -3.90 1.83
N GLY A 76 -11.26 -2.64 1.43
CA GLY A 76 -10.17 -1.75 1.01
C GLY A 76 -9.96 -1.69 -0.51
N ALA A 77 -9.07 -0.78 -0.93
CA ALA A 77 -8.56 -0.71 -2.31
C ALA A 77 -7.26 -1.51 -2.45
N ASN A 78 -6.78 -1.75 -3.67
CA ASN A 78 -5.50 -2.42 -3.96
C ASN A 78 -5.29 -3.72 -3.13
N GLU A 79 -4.54 -3.63 -2.02
CA GLU A 79 -4.27 -4.70 -1.05
C GLU A 79 -5.46 -5.00 -0.11
N ASN A 80 -5.43 -6.16 0.53
CA ASN A 80 -6.42 -6.50 1.55
C ASN A 80 -6.27 -5.58 2.78
N THR A 81 -7.38 -5.07 3.31
CA THR A 81 -7.35 -4.42 4.62
C THR A 81 -7.02 -5.47 5.67
N THR A 82 -6.00 -5.23 6.48
CA THR A 82 -5.61 -6.13 7.56
C THR A 82 -5.85 -5.50 8.92
N ILE A 83 -6.18 -6.35 9.89
CA ILE A 83 -6.22 -6.00 11.31
C ILE A 83 -5.33 -6.97 12.08
N GLU A 84 -4.47 -6.44 12.94
CA GLU A 84 -3.52 -7.21 13.74
C GLU A 84 -3.74 -6.96 15.23
N PHE A 85 -3.72 -8.04 16.00
CA PHE A 85 -3.79 -8.04 17.46
C PHE A 85 -2.55 -8.73 18.02
N THR A 86 -1.82 -8.08 18.94
CA THR A 86 -0.65 -8.69 19.58
C THR A 86 -0.99 -9.77 20.60
N ASP A 87 -2.21 -9.72 21.14
CA ASP A 87 -2.72 -10.62 22.17
C ASP A 87 -4.12 -11.14 21.78
N PRO A 88 -4.58 -12.26 22.37
CA PRO A 88 -5.95 -12.73 22.17
C PRO A 88 -6.96 -11.68 22.63
N VAL A 89 -8.00 -11.47 21.84
CA VAL A 89 -9.06 -10.48 22.11
C VAL A 89 -10.43 -11.12 22.10
N SER A 90 -11.45 -10.36 22.50
CA SER A 90 -12.84 -10.71 22.27
C SER A 90 -13.49 -9.68 21.35
N VAL A 91 -14.21 -10.17 20.33
CA VAL A 91 -15.01 -9.35 19.41
C VAL A 91 -16.45 -9.80 19.54
N GLU A 92 -17.34 -8.88 19.92
CA GLU A 92 -18.76 -9.19 20.21
C GLU A 92 -18.94 -10.36 21.21
N GLY A 93 -18.09 -10.44 22.23
CA GLY A 93 -18.12 -11.50 23.24
C GLY A 93 -17.57 -12.85 22.75
N LYS A 94 -17.13 -12.97 21.50
CA LYS A 94 -16.53 -14.18 20.95
C LYS A 94 -15.01 -14.11 21.03
N PRO A 95 -14.31 -15.21 21.39
CA PRO A 95 -12.85 -15.21 21.44
C PRO A 95 -12.25 -15.16 20.03
N LEU A 96 -11.22 -14.35 19.85
CA LEU A 96 -10.39 -14.28 18.65
C LEU A 96 -8.93 -14.41 19.10
N ALA A 97 -8.21 -15.34 18.48
CA ALA A 97 -6.79 -15.53 18.79
C ALA A 97 -5.98 -14.29 18.39
N LYS A 98 -4.78 -14.15 18.96
CA LYS A 98 -3.82 -13.15 18.47
C LYS A 98 -3.42 -13.45 17.02
N GLY A 99 -3.07 -12.42 16.28
CA GLY A 99 -2.57 -12.54 14.91
C GLY A 99 -3.11 -11.46 13.99
N MET A 100 -2.72 -11.61 12.72
CA MET A 100 -3.14 -10.73 11.62
C MET A 100 -4.22 -11.39 10.78
N TYR A 101 -5.29 -10.64 10.53
CA TYR A 101 -6.46 -11.09 9.80
C TYR A 101 -6.76 -10.15 8.63
N GLY A 102 -7.15 -10.73 7.50
CA GLY A 102 -7.74 -9.97 6.39
C GLY A 102 -9.20 -9.64 6.72
N LEU A 103 -9.60 -8.38 6.54
CA LEU A 103 -10.97 -7.94 6.76
C LEU A 103 -11.80 -8.15 5.50
N HIS A 104 -12.69 -9.13 5.55
CA HIS A 104 -13.74 -9.29 4.56
C HIS A 104 -15.08 -8.90 5.17
N MET A 105 -16.02 -8.49 4.33
CA MET A 105 -17.34 -8.04 4.79
C MET A 105 -18.43 -8.53 3.86
N ILE A 106 -19.62 -8.78 4.41
CA ILE A 106 -20.85 -8.98 3.64
C ILE A 106 -21.76 -7.79 3.95
N PRO A 107 -21.82 -6.77 3.08
CA PRO A 107 -22.71 -5.65 3.28
C PRO A 107 -24.15 -6.06 2.94
N ASN A 108 -25.10 -5.61 3.76
CA ASN A 108 -26.52 -5.53 3.42
C ASN A 108 -26.98 -4.08 3.57
N GLN A 109 -28.27 -3.81 3.32
CA GLN A 109 -28.82 -2.46 3.41
C GLN A 109 -28.75 -1.90 4.84
N ASP A 110 -29.06 -2.72 5.85
CA ASP A 110 -29.17 -2.26 7.24
C ASP A 110 -28.09 -2.81 8.17
N SER A 111 -27.38 -3.86 7.75
CA SER A 111 -26.41 -4.56 8.60
C SER A 111 -25.28 -5.17 7.79
N TRP A 112 -24.13 -5.34 8.45
CA TRP A 112 -22.92 -5.84 7.81
C TRP A 112 -22.35 -6.97 8.64
N THR A 113 -21.94 -8.04 7.98
CA THR A 113 -21.15 -9.09 8.61
C THR A 113 -19.68 -8.77 8.40
N VAL A 114 -18.91 -8.63 9.48
CA VAL A 114 -17.44 -8.51 9.42
C VAL A 114 -16.81 -9.89 9.62
N ILE A 115 -15.81 -10.20 8.80
CA ILE A 115 -15.15 -11.49 8.75
C ILE A 115 -13.65 -11.28 8.96
N PHE A 116 -13.10 -11.93 9.99
CA PHE A 116 -11.67 -11.99 10.26
C PHE A 116 -11.07 -13.21 9.56
N SER A 117 -10.58 -13.02 8.34
CA SER A 117 -10.04 -14.07 7.48
C SER A 117 -8.58 -14.38 7.82
N LYS A 118 -8.21 -15.67 7.85
CA LYS A 118 -6.80 -16.08 7.94
C LYS A 118 -6.04 -15.86 6.62
N THR A 119 -6.76 -15.76 5.50
CA THR A 119 -6.19 -15.27 4.23
C THR A 119 -6.13 -13.75 4.32
N ASN A 120 -4.92 -13.22 4.56
CA ASN A 120 -4.66 -11.81 4.87
C ASN A 120 -3.71 -11.13 3.85
N THR A 121 -3.27 -11.87 2.84
CA THR A 121 -2.51 -11.40 1.68
C THR A 121 -3.42 -11.21 0.47
#